data_AF-A0AAP2GL03-F1
#
_entry.id   AF-A0AAP2GL03-F1
#
_cell.length_a   1.000
_cell.length_b   1.000
_cell.length_c   1.000
_cell.angle_alpha   90.00
_cell.angle_beta   90.00
_cell.angle_gamma   90.00
#
_symmetry.space_group_name_H-M   'P 1'
#
loop_
_entity.id
_entity.type
_entity.pdbx_description
1 polymer ?
#
loop_
_entity_poly.entity_id
_entity_poly.type
_entity_poly.pdbx_seq_one_letter_code
_entity_poly.pdbx_strand_id
1 'polypeptide(L)'
;MSINTKMKRLALLENFTHYVTAFVIVMKGLDKAETPGKMGYALIFFLIGILIIAGTAFHHKAERLLKHFKAYVYVLEAVVMSIVGYLYAKDGKALIQYVCFAAAAMFIVALVVYVRKGSKVSATHTH
;
A
#
# COMPACT_ATOMS: atom_id res chain seq x y z
N MET A 1 9.76 -28.14 3.42
CA MET A 1 9.15 -26.94 4.05
C MET A 1 7.65 -26.96 3.77
N SER A 2 6.80 -27.07 4.79
CA SER A 2 5.37 -27.35 4.59
C SER A 2 4.63 -26.15 3.98
N ILE A 3 3.58 -26.42 3.19
CA ILE A 3 2.74 -25.40 2.53
C ILE A 3 2.19 -24.38 3.53
N ASN A 4 1.93 -24.83 4.76
CA ASN A 4 1.40 -24.02 5.86
C ASN A 4 2.39 -22.91 6.30
N THR A 5 3.70 -23.16 6.23
CA THR A 5 4.71 -22.16 6.58
C THR A 5 4.84 -21.06 5.51
N LYS A 6 4.63 -21.39 4.23
CA LYS A 6 4.69 -20.40 3.13
C LYS A 6 3.53 -19.42 3.19
N MET A 7 2.32 -19.90 3.48
CA MET A 7 1.13 -19.04 3.58
C MET A 7 1.21 -18.05 4.74
N LYS A 8 1.67 -18.50 5.93
CA LYS A 8 1.89 -17.61 7.08
C LYS A 8 2.92 -16.52 6.79
N ARG A 9 4.02 -16.86 6.08
CA ARG A 9 5.05 -15.88 5.70
C ARG A 9 4.52 -14.83 4.74
N LEU A 10 3.71 -15.20 3.76
CA LEU A 10 3.12 -14.26 2.82
C LEU A 10 2.21 -13.27 3.52
N ALA A 11 1.29 -13.74 4.37
CA ALA A 11 0.40 -12.88 5.15
C ALA A 11 1.19 -11.93 6.09
N LEU A 12 2.26 -12.42 6.69
CA LEU A 12 3.11 -11.62 7.57
C LEU A 12 3.91 -10.57 6.78
N LEU A 13 4.43 -10.91 5.59
CA LEU A 13 5.08 -9.96 4.70
C LEU A 13 4.12 -8.85 4.27
N GLU A 14 2.88 -9.22 3.97
CA GLU A 14 1.85 -8.29 3.51
C GLU A 14 1.48 -7.28 4.60
N ASN A 15 1.21 -7.77 5.81
CA ASN A 15 0.97 -6.90 6.97
C ASN A 15 2.19 -6.00 7.22
N PHE A 16 3.40 -6.55 7.12
CA PHE A 16 4.62 -5.77 7.28
C PHE A 16 4.74 -4.66 6.24
N THR A 17 4.48 -4.94 4.96
CA THR A 17 4.50 -3.91 3.92
C THR A 17 3.47 -2.81 4.16
N HIS A 18 2.27 -3.16 4.61
CA HIS A 18 1.22 -2.18 4.92
C HIS A 18 1.60 -1.28 6.11
N TYR A 19 2.16 -1.84 7.19
CA TYR A 19 2.63 -1.06 8.33
C TYR A 19 3.78 -0.13 7.96
N VAL A 20 4.73 -0.60 7.14
CA VAL A 20 5.84 0.23 6.66
C VAL A 20 5.33 1.37 5.78
N THR A 21 4.40 1.11 4.85
CA THR A 21 3.77 2.14 4.02
C THR A 21 3.06 3.18 4.88
N ALA A 22 2.23 2.74 5.83
CA ALA A 22 1.52 3.63 6.75
C ALA A 22 2.49 4.49 7.58
N PHE A 23 3.57 3.91 8.09
CA PHE A 23 4.60 4.62 8.83
C PHE A 23 5.26 5.73 8.00
N VAL A 24 5.67 5.42 6.77
CA VAL A 24 6.30 6.39 5.85
C VAL A 24 5.36 7.56 5.56
N ILE A 25 4.06 7.29 5.36
CA ILE A 25 3.04 8.31 5.11
C ILE A 25 2.85 9.22 6.33
N VAL A 26 2.75 8.64 7.52
CA VAL A 26 2.60 9.40 8.78
C VAL A 26 3.83 10.28 9.01
N MET A 27 5.04 9.73 8.84
CA MET A 27 6.28 10.50 8.94
C MET A 27 6.33 11.67 7.97
N LYS A 28 5.83 11.47 6.73
CA LYS A 28 5.74 12.56 5.74
C LYS A 28 4.71 13.62 6.12
N GLY A 29 3.59 13.19 6.72
CA GLY A 29 2.58 14.10 7.28
C GLY A 29 3.16 15.00 8.36
N LEU A 30 3.95 14.44 9.29
CA LEU A 30 4.63 15.19 10.35
C LEU A 30 5.64 16.21 9.78
N ASP A 31 6.49 15.81 8.82
CA ASP A 31 7.43 16.69 8.11
C ASP A 31 6.72 17.89 7.43
N LYS A 32 5.44 17.75 7.06
CA LYS A 32 4.62 18.82 6.48
C LYS A 32 3.82 19.62 7.51
N ALA A 33 3.53 19.06 8.68
CA ALA A 33 2.86 19.77 9.77
C ALA A 33 3.75 20.86 10.36
N GLU A 34 5.07 20.65 10.38
CA GLU A 34 6.05 21.63 10.85
C GLU A 34 6.27 22.80 9.89
N THR A 35 5.78 22.72 8.63
CA THR A 35 5.93 23.80 7.65
C THR A 35 4.70 24.73 7.67
N PRO A 36 4.83 26.01 8.08
CA PRO A 36 3.71 26.94 8.07
C PRO A 36 3.14 27.11 6.65
N GLY A 37 1.82 27.03 6.52
CA GLY A 37 1.10 27.11 5.23
C GLY A 37 0.92 25.78 4.48
N LYS A 38 1.48 24.66 4.97
CA LYS A 38 1.30 23.32 4.34
C LYS A 38 0.49 22.33 5.20
N MET A 39 -0.17 22.83 6.24
CA MET A 39 -0.97 22.04 7.18
C MET A 39 -2.08 21.21 6.51
N GLY A 40 -2.64 21.70 5.39
CA GLY A 40 -3.62 20.94 4.59
C GLY A 40 -3.05 19.66 3.97
N TYR A 41 -1.79 19.67 3.52
CA TYR A 41 -1.12 18.46 3.03
C TYR A 41 -0.85 17.47 4.15
N ALA A 42 -0.46 17.96 5.33
CA ALA A 42 -0.25 17.12 6.51
C ALA A 42 -1.55 16.37 6.88
N LEU A 43 -2.69 17.07 6.90
CA LEU A 43 -3.99 16.47 7.19
C LEU A 43 -4.39 15.40 6.16
N ILE A 44 -4.17 15.65 4.88
CA ILE A 44 -4.44 14.68 3.80
C ILE A 44 -3.57 13.43 3.98
N PHE A 45 -2.26 13.58 4.25
CA PHE A 45 -1.40 12.42 4.50
C PHE A 45 -1.81 11.64 5.74
N PHE A 46 -2.22 12.34 6.80
CA PHE A 46 -2.70 11.70 8.02
C PHE A 46 -3.98 10.90 7.76
N LEU A 47 -4.93 11.47 7.03
CA LEU A 47 -6.16 10.78 6.61
C LEU A 47 -5.87 9.55 5.75
N ILE A 48 -4.96 9.67 4.77
CA ILE A 48 -4.54 8.54 3.93
C ILE A 48 -3.86 7.44 4.78
N GLY A 49 -2.99 7.83 5.72
CA GLY A 49 -2.33 6.89 6.63
C GLY A 49 -3.33 6.13 7.49
N ILE A 50 -4.32 6.82 8.06
CA ILE A 50 -5.43 6.21 8.80
C ILE A 50 -6.22 5.25 7.90
N LEU A 51 -6.49 5.65 6.65
CA LEU A 51 -7.26 4.85 5.71
C LEU A 51 -6.54 3.55 5.32
N ILE A 52 -5.21 3.58 5.17
CA ILE A 52 -4.38 2.39 4.94
C ILE A 52 -4.34 1.49 6.18
N ILE A 53 -4.17 2.05 7.37
CA ILE A 53 -4.20 1.27 8.62
C ILE A 53 -5.56 0.63 8.82
N ALA A 54 -6.64 1.39 8.61
CA ALA A 54 -8.01 0.89 8.67
C ALA A 54 -8.26 -0.19 7.62
N GLY A 55 -7.82 0.02 6.37
CA GLY A 55 -7.91 -0.98 5.30
C GLY A 55 -7.17 -2.27 5.63
N THR A 56 -6.02 -2.17 6.29
CA THR A 56 -5.23 -3.32 6.74
C THR A 56 -5.91 -4.06 7.90
N ALA A 57 -6.36 -3.32 8.93
CA ALA A 57 -7.03 -3.91 10.08
C ALA A 57 -8.38 -4.54 9.72
N PHE A 58 -9.12 -3.91 8.81
CA PHE A 58 -10.41 -4.39 8.32
C PHE A 58 -10.30 -5.29 7.09
N HIS A 59 -9.09 -5.59 6.58
CA HIS A 59 -8.87 -6.48 5.43
C HIS A 59 -9.72 -7.74 5.55
N HIS A 60 -9.75 -8.37 6.73
CA HIS A 60 -10.44 -9.65 6.88
C HIS A 60 -11.98 -9.54 6.79
N LYS A 61 -12.56 -8.42 7.22
CA LYS A 61 -13.99 -8.11 7.04
C LYS A 61 -14.29 -7.62 5.62
N ALA A 62 -13.39 -6.82 5.04
CA ALA A 62 -13.56 -6.20 3.74
C ALA A 62 -13.40 -7.21 2.59
N GLU A 63 -12.51 -8.19 2.71
CA GLU A 63 -12.36 -9.29 1.74
C GLU A 63 -13.63 -10.17 1.65
N ARG A 64 -14.42 -10.21 2.73
CA ARG A 64 -15.72 -10.89 2.76
C ARG A 64 -16.80 -10.14 1.97
N LEU A 65 -16.68 -8.82 1.85
CA LEU A 65 -17.64 -7.94 1.17
C LEU A 65 -17.23 -7.63 -0.28
N LEU A 66 -15.93 -7.54 -0.55
CA LEU A 66 -15.36 -7.18 -1.84
C LEU A 66 -14.35 -8.24 -2.28
N LYS A 67 -14.75 -9.08 -3.25
CA LYS A 67 -13.91 -10.16 -3.84
C LYS A 67 -12.55 -9.68 -4.36
N HIS A 68 -12.39 -8.38 -4.64
CA HIS A 68 -11.16 -7.78 -5.15
C HIS A 68 -10.59 -6.68 -4.24
N PHE A 69 -10.97 -6.65 -2.95
CA PHE A 69 -10.47 -5.65 -1.98
C PHE A 69 -8.96 -5.47 -2.04
N LYS A 70 -8.23 -6.59 -2.13
CA LYS A 70 -6.78 -6.64 -2.22
C LYS A 70 -6.19 -5.89 -3.40
N ALA A 71 -6.86 -5.94 -4.56
CA ALA A 71 -6.44 -5.20 -5.74
C ALA A 71 -6.59 -3.68 -5.53
N TYR A 72 -7.68 -3.25 -4.90
CA TYR A 72 -7.89 -1.83 -4.58
C TYR A 72 -6.83 -1.31 -3.60
N VAL A 73 -6.45 -2.11 -2.60
CA VAL A 73 -5.38 -1.75 -1.66
C VAL A 73 -4.05 -1.56 -2.40
N TYR A 74 -3.64 -2.49 -3.27
CA TYR A 74 -2.39 -2.33 -4.04
C TYR A 74 -2.40 -1.11 -4.96
N VAL A 75 -3.53 -0.81 -5.60
CA VAL A 75 -3.67 0.42 -6.40
C VAL A 75 -3.50 1.66 -5.52
N LEU A 76 -4.19 1.69 -4.39
CA LEU A 76 -4.14 2.82 -3.46
C LEU A 76 -2.72 3.02 -2.90
N GLU A 77 -2.04 1.96 -2.47
CA GLU A 77 -0.67 2.04 -1.98
C GLU A 77 0.32 2.49 -3.06
N ALA A 78 0.17 2.00 -4.29
CA ALA A 78 1.01 2.44 -5.42
C ALA A 78 0.84 3.93 -5.72
N VAL A 79 -0.41 4.43 -5.75
CA VAL A 79 -0.71 5.85 -5.98
C VAL A 79 -0.14 6.71 -4.86
N VAL A 80 -0.38 6.31 -3.61
CA VAL A 80 0.08 7.07 -2.44
C VAL A 80 1.61 7.10 -2.38
N MET A 81 2.30 5.98 -2.59
CA MET A 81 3.76 5.95 -2.62
C MET A 81 4.34 6.77 -3.77
N SER A 82 3.66 6.83 -4.92
CA SER A 82 4.06 7.69 -6.04
C SER A 82 3.95 9.18 -5.69
N ILE A 83 2.86 9.57 -5.03
CA ILE A 83 2.65 10.95 -4.55
C ILE A 83 3.71 11.33 -3.50
N VAL A 84 3.96 10.45 -2.53
CA VAL A 84 4.97 10.66 -1.49
C VAL A 84 6.38 10.75 -2.10
N GLY A 85 6.70 9.89 -3.08
CA GLY A 85 7.95 9.94 -3.83
C GLY A 85 8.13 11.27 -4.56
N TYR A 86 7.09 11.74 -5.26
CA TYR A 86 7.09 13.05 -5.93
C TYR A 86 7.29 14.22 -4.95
N LEU A 87 6.71 14.15 -3.76
CA LEU A 87 6.93 15.16 -2.72
C LEU A 87 8.36 15.14 -2.19
N TYR A 88 8.94 13.96 -1.97
CA TYR A 88 10.35 13.86 -1.61
C TYR A 88 11.27 14.39 -2.70
N ALA A 89 10.92 14.19 -3.98
CA ALA A 89 11.63 14.78 -5.11
C ALA A 89 11.61 16.31 -5.06
N LYS A 90 10.43 16.88 -4.83
CA LYS A 90 10.24 18.33 -4.72
C LYS A 90 10.96 18.95 -3.52
N ASP A 91 11.09 18.19 -2.43
CA ASP A 91 11.84 18.60 -1.24
C ASP A 91 13.36 18.38 -1.37
N GLY A 92 13.86 17.88 -2.52
CA GLY A 92 15.29 17.61 -2.74
C GLY A 92 15.85 16.40 -1.99
N LYS A 93 15.00 15.60 -1.33
CA LYS A 93 15.40 14.42 -0.55
C LYS A 93 15.58 13.21 -1.48
N ALA A 94 16.71 13.19 -2.20
CA ALA A 94 16.95 12.30 -3.33
C ALA A 94 16.98 10.80 -3.01
N LEU A 95 17.43 10.37 -1.82
CA LEU A 95 17.49 8.95 -1.49
C LEU A 95 16.11 8.33 -1.23
N ILE A 96 15.25 9.03 -0.50
CA ILE A 96 13.95 8.48 -0.06
C ILE A 96 12.94 8.43 -1.23
N GLN A 97 12.99 9.38 -2.17
CA GLN A 97 12.11 9.37 -3.35
C GLN A 97 12.24 8.07 -4.16
N TYR A 98 13.45 7.54 -4.35
CA TYR A 98 13.67 6.33 -5.15
C TYR A 98 13.11 5.10 -4.44
N VAL A 99 13.21 5.06 -3.11
CA VAL A 99 12.61 3.99 -2.30
C VAL A 99 11.09 4.02 -2.42
N CYS A 100 10.47 5.21 -2.38
CA CYS A 100 9.03 5.36 -2.57
C CYS A 100 8.58 4.94 -3.97
N PHE A 101 9.29 5.36 -5.03
CA PHE A 101 8.97 4.95 -6.40
C PHE A 101 9.18 3.44 -6.62
N ALA A 102 10.24 2.86 -6.05
CA ALA A 102 10.47 1.42 -6.08
C ALA A 102 9.34 0.66 -5.37
N ALA A 103 8.90 1.13 -4.21
CA ALA A 103 7.75 0.56 -3.50
C ALA A 103 6.47 0.64 -4.33
N ALA A 104 6.19 1.78 -4.97
CA ALA A 104 5.06 1.93 -5.87
C ALA A 104 5.10 0.93 -7.03
N ALA A 105 6.27 0.75 -7.66
CA ALA A 105 6.45 -0.24 -8.72
C ALA A 105 6.21 -1.68 -8.22
N MET A 106 6.70 -2.03 -7.02
CA MET A 106 6.44 -3.34 -6.43
C MET A 106 4.96 -3.59 -6.17
N PHE A 107 4.21 -2.59 -5.70
CA PHE A 107 2.76 -2.71 -5.52
C PHE A 107 2.02 -2.90 -6.86
N ILE A 108 2.45 -2.23 -7.93
CA ILE A 108 1.90 -2.45 -9.27
C ILE A 108 2.20 -3.87 -9.76
N VAL A 109 3.42 -4.37 -9.55
CA VAL A 109 3.76 -5.76 -9.89
C VAL A 109 2.90 -6.74 -9.08
N ALA A 110 2.74 -6.51 -7.78
CA ALA A 110 1.88 -7.33 -6.92
C ALA A 110 0.42 -7.34 -7.41
N LEU A 111 -0.10 -6.18 -7.82
CA LEU A 111 -1.43 -6.05 -8.43
C LEU A 111 -1.54 -6.87 -9.72
N VAL A 112 -0.60 -6.73 -10.66
CA VAL A 112 -0.61 -7.46 -11.93
C VAL A 112 -0.55 -8.97 -11.70
N VAL A 113 0.30 -9.42 -10.76
CA VAL A 113 0.38 -10.84 -10.38
C VAL A 113 -0.93 -11.30 -9.75
N TYR A 114 -1.53 -10.52 -8.86
CA TYR A 114 -2.82 -10.84 -8.22
C TYR A 114 -3.94 -10.98 -9.24
N VAL A 115 -4.08 -10.03 -10.17
CA VAL A 115 -5.12 -10.07 -11.23
C VAL A 115 -4.90 -11.28 -12.14
N ARG A 116 -3.67 -11.52 -12.61
CA ARG A 116 -3.35 -12.68 -13.48
C ARG A 116 -3.61 -14.01 -12.80
N LYS A 117 -3.40 -14.10 -11.48
CA LYS A 117 -3.63 -15.33 -10.70
C LYS A 117 -5.11 -15.52 -10.36
N GLY A 118 -5.85 -14.43 -10.12
CA GLY A 118 -7.30 -14.42 -9.93
C GLY A 118 -8.09 -14.90 -11.16
N SER A 119 -7.63 -14.56 -12.37
CA SER A 119 -8.23 -15.05 -13.62
C SER A 119 -8.15 -16.57 -13.78
N LYS A 120 -7.13 -17.23 -13.21
CA LYS A 120 -6.97 -18.70 -13.32
C LYS A 120 -7.94 -19.49 -12.44
N VAL A 121 -8.54 -18.88 -11.41
CA VAL A 121 -9.49 -19.56 -10.51
C VAL A 121 -10.92 -19.51 -11.06
N SER A 122 -11.26 -18.50 -11.86
CA SER A 122 -12.60 -18.41 -12.48
C SER A 122 -12.77 -19.28 -13.74
N ALA A 123 -11.67 -19.73 -14.35
CA ALA A 123 -11.72 -20.61 -15.53
C ALA A 123 -11.94 -22.10 -15.20
N THR A 124 -11.90 -22.51 -13.93
CA THR A 124 -12.00 -23.92 -13.52
C THR A 124 -13.39 -24.30 -12.94
N HIS A 125 -14.34 -23.35 -12.89
CA HIS A 125 -15.71 -23.59 -12.43
C HIS A 125 -16.76 -23.53 -13.56
N THR A 126 -16.33 -23.65 -14.82
CA THR A 126 -17.21 -23.83 -15.98
C THR A 126 -16.87 -25.15 -16.67
N HIS A 127 -17.12 -26.26 -15.98
CA HIS A 127 -17.31 -27.58 -16.59
C HIS A 127 -18.27 -28.38 -15.74
#